data_AF-A0A399JIB6-F1
#
_entry.id   AF-A0A399JIB6-F1
#
_cell.length_a   1.000
_cell.length_b   1.000
_cell.length_c   1.000
_cell.angle_alpha   90.00
_cell.angle_beta   90.00
_cell.angle_gamma   90.00
#
_symmetry.space_group_name_H-M   'P 1'
#
loop_
_entity.id
_entity.type
_entity.pdbx_description
1 polymer ?
#
loop_
_entity_poly.entity_id
_entity_poly.type
_entity_poly.pdbx_seq_one_letter_code
_entity_poly.pdbx_strand_id
1 'polypeptide(L)'
;MPWWFWLLLWIVLALVLLLVLVLGTVYLWRKAKGLLGEVSDAQELLSQANNPDAVPLTAPQDARSALPSGWDAAFADPATVRQLRSQEKDARVEARRERRIASLYAHGRPRRWGDLDENSPGQ
;
A
#
# COMPACT_ATOMS: atom_id res chain seq x y z
N MET A 1 11.95 1.25 53.65
CA MET A 1 12.51 1.73 52.37
C MET A 1 12.23 0.67 51.31
N PRO A 2 11.21 0.85 50.46
CA PRO A 2 10.67 -0.25 49.65
C PRO A 2 11.57 -0.48 48.43
N TRP A 3 12.67 -1.21 48.63
CA TRP A 3 13.60 -1.66 47.59
C TRP A 3 12.88 -2.38 46.42
N TRP A 4 11.75 -3.02 46.71
CA TRP A 4 10.85 -3.63 45.72
C TRP A 4 10.31 -2.66 44.66
N PHE A 5 10.08 -1.40 45.01
CA PHE A 5 9.59 -0.40 44.04
C PHE A 5 10.60 -0.18 42.91
N TRP A 6 11.89 -0.22 43.23
CA TRP A 6 12.96 -0.07 42.26
C TRP A 6 12.94 -1.19 41.22
N LEU A 7 12.78 -2.44 41.68
CA LEU A 7 12.70 -3.60 40.78
C LEU A 7 11.49 -3.52 39.84
N LEU A 8 10.33 -3.13 40.38
CA LEU A 8 9.11 -2.96 39.59
C LEU A 8 9.29 -1.90 38.49
N LEU A 9 9.95 -0.79 38.79
CA LEU A 9 10.23 0.27 37.82
C LEU A 9 11.04 -0.25 36.64
N TRP A 10 12.12 -0.99 36.89
CA TRP A 10 12.94 -1.57 35.83
C TRP A 10 12.19 -2.59 34.97
N ILE A 11 11.34 -3.41 35.58
CA ILE A 11 10.52 -4.39 34.85
C ILE A 11 9.57 -3.68 33.90
N VAL A 12 8.85 -2.66 34.38
CA VAL A 12 7.94 -1.88 33.54
C VAL A 12 8.71 -1.18 32.43
N LEU A 13 9.85 -0.57 32.74
CA LEU A 13 10.69 0.12 31.76
C LEU A 13 11.19 -0.84 30.67
N ALA A 14 11.67 -2.03 31.06
CA ALA A 14 12.11 -3.07 30.13
C ALA A 14 10.95 -3.59 29.27
N LEU A 15 9.77 -3.80 29.86
CA LEU A 15 8.57 -4.23 29.14
C LEU A 15 8.13 -3.20 28.09
N VAL A 16 8.12 -1.91 28.45
CA VAL A 16 7.78 -0.84 27.50
C VAL A 16 8.79 -0.80 26.35
N LEU A 17 10.08 -0.89 26.66
CA LEU A 17 11.12 -0.92 25.64
C LEU A 17 10.97 -2.12 24.70
N LEU A 18 10.76 -3.31 25.27
CA LEU A 18 10.56 -4.54 24.52
C LEU A 18 9.29 -4.47 23.65
N LEU A 19 8.19 -3.92 24.19
CA LEU A 19 6.96 -3.67 23.45
C LEU A 19 7.22 -2.79 22.24
N VAL A 20 7.91 -1.66 22.40
CA VAL A 20 8.25 -0.75 21.29
C VAL A 20 9.15 -1.44 20.26
N LEU A 21 10.11 -2.25 20.70
CA LEU A 21 10.96 -3.03 19.80
C LEU A 21 10.16 -4.04 18.98
N VAL A 22 9.27 -4.79 19.63
CA VAL A 22 8.42 -5.79 18.97
C VAL A 22 7.45 -5.13 18.00
N LEU A 23 6.80 -4.03 18.41
CA LEU A 23 5.92 -3.27 17.53
C LEU A 23 6.71 -2.67 16.35
N GLY A 24 7.88 -2.11 16.61
CA GLY A 24 8.74 -1.53 15.57
C GLY A 24 9.22 -2.56 14.56
N THR A 25 9.69 -3.71 15.02
CA THR A 25 10.13 -4.82 14.16
C THR A 25 8.97 -5.40 13.35
N VAL A 26 7.81 -5.67 13.96
CA VAL A 26 6.63 -6.18 13.25
C VAL A 26 6.10 -5.15 12.25
N TYR A 27 6.02 -3.88 12.64
CA TYR A 27 5.56 -2.80 11.77
C TYR A 27 6.47 -2.62 10.57
N LEU A 28 7.79 -2.59 10.79
CA LEU A 28 8.78 -2.46 9.73
C LEU A 28 8.76 -3.69 8.83
N TRP A 29 8.66 -4.90 9.40
CA TRP A 29 8.57 -6.14 8.64
C TRP A 29 7.32 -6.20 7.74
N ARG A 30 6.16 -5.77 8.26
CA ARG A 30 4.92 -5.69 7.47
C ARG A 30 5.04 -4.72 6.31
N LYS A 31 5.68 -3.57 6.50
CA LYS A 31 5.91 -2.59 5.43
C LYS A 31 6.98 -3.03 4.45
N ALA A 32 8.09 -3.57 4.95
CA ALA A 32 9.20 -4.06 4.16
C ALA A 32 8.77 -5.20 3.24
N LYS A 33 7.93 -6.15 3.71
CA LYS A 33 7.42 -7.21 2.84
C LYS A 33 6.52 -6.72 1.70
N GLY A 34 5.81 -5.62 1.88
CA GLY A 34 5.08 -4.97 0.78
C GLY A 34 6.03 -4.43 -0.27
N LEU A 35 7.05 -3.68 0.18
CA LEU A 35 8.06 -3.10 -0.70
C LEU A 35 8.96 -4.15 -1.37
N LEU A 36 9.31 -5.23 -0.67
CA LEU A 36 10.16 -6.28 -1.24
C LEU A 36 9.48 -7.01 -2.40
N GLY A 37 8.15 -7.17 -2.37
CA GLY A 37 7.40 -7.75 -3.50
C GLY A 37 7.39 -6.81 -4.71
N GLU A 38 7.15 -5.51 -4.47
CA GLU A 38 7.20 -4.51 -5.54
C GLU A 38 8.62 -4.34 -6.12
N VAL A 39 9.64 -4.44 -5.27
CA VAL A 39 11.05 -4.37 -5.68
C VAL A 39 11.48 -5.63 -6.41
N SER A 40 11.02 -6.83 -6.03
CA SER A 40 11.34 -8.05 -6.79
C SER A 40 10.73 -8.02 -8.19
N ASP A 41 9.49 -7.55 -8.32
CA ASP A 41 8.82 -7.43 -9.61
C ASP A 41 9.51 -6.36 -10.48
N ALA A 42 9.89 -5.22 -9.88
CA ALA A 42 10.67 -4.20 -10.58
C ALA A 42 12.08 -4.69 -10.97
N GLN A 43 12.70 -5.53 -10.15
CA GLN A 43 14.02 -6.10 -10.43
C GLN A 43 13.97 -7.14 -11.55
N GLU A 44 12.89 -7.93 -11.66
CA GLU A 44 12.62 -8.85 -12.76
C GLU A 44 12.41 -8.07 -14.08
N LEU A 45 11.68 -6.96 -14.04
CA LEU A 45 11.49 -6.09 -15.21
C LEU A 45 12.79 -5.40 -15.64
N LEU A 46 13.61 -4.97 -14.68
CA LEU A 46 14.92 -4.39 -14.96
C LEU A 46 15.91 -5.43 -15.49
N SER A 47 15.90 -6.67 -14.98
CA SER A 47 16.75 -7.74 -15.51
C SER A 47 16.33 -8.17 -16.91
N GLN A 48 15.02 -8.19 -17.21
CA GLN A 48 14.52 -8.39 -18.58
C GLN A 48 14.90 -7.24 -19.51
N ALA A 49 14.79 -5.98 -19.06
CA ALA A 49 15.17 -4.82 -19.87
C ALA A 49 16.69 -4.70 -20.09
N ASN A 50 17.50 -5.23 -19.17
CA ASN A 50 18.95 -5.20 -19.24
C ASN A 50 19.55 -6.45 -19.91
N ASN A 51 18.71 -7.39 -20.39
CA ASN A 51 19.15 -8.46 -21.26
C ASN A 51 19.40 -7.91 -22.67
N PRO A 52 20.63 -7.99 -23.21
CA PRO A 52 20.98 -7.40 -24.51
C PRO A 52 20.30 -8.08 -25.71
N ASP A 53 19.69 -9.25 -25.52
CA ASP A 53 18.92 -9.99 -26.55
C ASP A 53 17.39 -9.91 -26.35
N ALA A 54 16.90 -9.12 -25.38
CA ALA A 54 15.47 -8.99 -25.13
C ALA A 54 14.80 -8.13 -26.22
N VAL A 55 14.01 -8.79 -27.08
CA VAL A 55 12.99 -8.13 -27.92
C VAL A 55 12.14 -7.24 -27.02
N PRO A 56 11.90 -5.95 -27.36
CA PRO A 56 11.22 -5.02 -26.47
C PRO A 56 9.80 -5.50 -26.21
N LEU A 57 9.60 -6.19 -25.09
CA LEU A 57 8.29 -6.47 -24.55
C LEU A 57 7.75 -5.13 -24.05
N THR A 58 6.83 -4.56 -24.82
CA THR A 58 5.99 -3.45 -24.39
C THR A 58 5.35 -3.84 -23.06
N ALA A 59 5.89 -3.30 -21.96
CA ALA A 59 5.31 -3.45 -20.64
C ALA A 59 3.84 -2.99 -20.66
N PRO A 60 2.91 -3.70 -20.01
CA PRO A 60 1.54 -3.23 -19.84
C PRO A 60 1.59 -1.83 -19.23
N GLN A 61 0.94 -0.89 -19.91
CA GLN A 61 0.96 0.54 -19.59
C GLN A 61 0.41 0.85 -18.17
N ASP A 62 -0.25 -0.13 -17.55
CA ASP A 62 -0.90 -0.07 -16.25
C ASP A 62 0.04 -0.21 -15.04
N ALA A 63 1.26 -0.73 -15.22
CA ALA A 63 2.21 -0.98 -14.10
C ALA A 63 3.15 0.20 -13.81
N ARG A 64 3.22 1.20 -14.68
CA ARG A 64 3.87 2.47 -14.34
C ARG A 64 2.86 3.25 -13.53
N SER A 65 3.19 3.59 -12.28
CA SER A 65 2.47 4.65 -11.59
C SER A 65 2.36 5.81 -12.56
N ALA A 66 1.13 6.18 -12.92
CA ALA A 66 0.88 7.15 -13.97
C ALA A 66 1.48 8.53 -13.61
N LEU A 67 1.83 8.73 -12.34
CA LEU A 67 2.61 9.86 -11.86
C LEU A 67 4.09 9.74 -12.26
N PRO A 68 4.63 10.75 -12.97
CA PRO A 68 6.06 10.90 -13.13
C PRO A 68 6.72 10.95 -11.74
N SER A 69 7.72 10.11 -11.48
CA SER A 69 8.44 10.09 -10.21
C SER A 69 9.83 10.72 -10.36
N GLY A 70 10.20 11.61 -9.43
CA GLY A 70 11.54 12.21 -9.38
C GLY A 70 11.79 13.24 -10.49
N TRP A 71 12.86 13.04 -11.26
CA TRP A 71 13.30 13.96 -12.32
C TRP A 71 12.21 14.21 -13.38
N ASP A 72 11.42 13.19 -13.69
CA ASP A 72 10.36 13.24 -14.70
C ASP A 72 9.18 14.13 -14.28
N ALA A 73 8.96 14.32 -12.98
CA ALA A 73 7.93 15.22 -12.44
C ALA A 73 8.30 16.71 -12.55
N ALA A 74 9.59 17.03 -12.61
CA ALA A 74 10.07 18.41 -12.70
C ALA A 74 9.89 19.01 -14.10
N PHE A 75 9.84 18.15 -15.13
CA PHE A 75 9.72 18.55 -16.54
C PHE A 75 8.40 18.11 -17.19
N ALA A 76 7.54 17.38 -16.48
CA ALA A 76 6.23 16.98 -17.00
C ALA A 76 5.30 18.19 -17.15
N ASP A 77 4.50 18.16 -18.21
CA ASP A 77 3.49 19.18 -18.49
C ASP A 77 2.45 19.26 -17.33
N PRO A 78 2.26 20.42 -16.68
CA PRO A 78 1.38 20.55 -15.53
C PRO A 78 -0.07 20.12 -15.77
N ALA A 79 -0.58 20.20 -17.00
CA ALA A 79 -1.93 19.77 -17.33
C ALA A 79 -2.08 18.24 -17.26
N THR A 80 -1.11 17.49 -17.79
CA THR A 80 -1.10 16.03 -17.72
C THR A 80 -0.93 15.52 -16.29
N VAL A 81 -0.05 16.12 -15.48
CA VAL A 81 0.13 15.75 -14.06
C VAL A 81 -1.15 15.96 -13.24
N ARG A 82 -1.93 17.00 -13.55
CA ARG A 82 -3.23 17.23 -12.89
C ARG A 82 -4.25 16.13 -13.21
N GLN A 83 -4.32 15.70 -14.47
CA GLN A 83 -5.23 14.64 -14.91
C GLN A 83 -4.88 13.29 -14.27
N LEU A 84 -3.59 12.96 -14.23
CA LEU A 84 -3.10 11.73 -13.61
C LEU A 84 -3.37 11.73 -12.10
N ARG A 85 -3.20 12.90 -11.44
CA ARG A 85 -3.55 13.07 -10.03
C ARG A 85 -5.05 12.95 -9.75
N SER A 86 -5.93 13.41 -10.64
CA SER A 86 -7.37 13.19 -10.48
C SER A 86 -7.73 11.71 -10.60
N GLN A 87 -7.17 11.01 -11.59
CA GLN A 87 -7.42 9.58 -11.78
C GLN A 87 -6.94 8.76 -10.57
N GLU A 88 -5.76 9.07 -10.02
CA GLU A 88 -5.29 8.41 -8.79
C GLU A 88 -6.13 8.75 -7.55
N LYS A 89 -6.69 9.96 -7.47
CA LYS A 89 -7.60 10.32 -6.38
C LYS A 89 -8.87 9.47 -6.44
N ASP A 90 -9.43 9.30 -7.63
CA ASP A 90 -10.63 8.49 -7.83
C ASP A 90 -10.36 7.02 -7.48
N ALA A 91 -9.22 6.48 -7.92
CA ALA A 91 -8.79 5.12 -7.55
C ALA A 91 -8.63 4.91 -6.02
N ARG A 92 -8.13 5.93 -5.30
CA ARG A 92 -8.01 5.87 -3.82
C ARG A 92 -9.37 5.94 -3.13
N VAL A 93 -10.34 6.65 -3.70
CA VAL A 93 -11.70 6.71 -3.19
C VAL A 93 -12.39 5.36 -3.40
N GLU A 94 -12.24 4.76 -4.57
CA GLU A 94 -12.85 3.45 -4.87
C GLU A 94 -12.26 2.34 -4.01
N ALA A 95 -10.93 2.30 -3.83
CA ALA A 95 -10.29 1.33 -2.94
C ALA A 95 -10.75 1.46 -1.46
N ARG A 96 -11.12 2.67 -1.01
CA ARG A 96 -11.72 2.85 0.33
C ARG A 96 -13.16 2.36 0.38
N ARG A 97 -13.92 2.59 -0.70
CA ARG A 97 -15.31 2.13 -0.84
C ARG A 97 -15.35 0.60 -0.83
N GLU A 98 -14.51 -0.07 -1.62
CA GLU A 98 -14.39 -1.53 -1.65
C GLU A 98 -14.04 -2.11 -0.28
N ARG A 99 -13.07 -1.54 0.45
CA ARG A 99 -12.72 -2.00 1.81
C ARG A 99 -13.88 -1.86 2.79
N ARG A 100 -14.65 -0.77 2.68
CA ARG A 100 -15.85 -0.58 3.49
C ARG A 100 -16.91 -1.62 3.14
N ILE A 101 -17.14 -1.86 1.85
CA ILE A 101 -18.09 -2.86 1.36
C ILE A 101 -17.68 -4.27 1.80
N ALA A 102 -16.42 -4.66 1.63
CA ALA A 102 -15.88 -5.95 2.06
C ALA A 102 -16.00 -6.16 3.58
N SER A 103 -15.73 -5.11 4.37
CA SER A 103 -15.94 -5.14 5.83
C SER A 103 -17.42 -5.30 6.19
N LEU A 104 -18.34 -4.66 5.45
CA LEU A 104 -19.78 -4.82 5.65
C LEU A 104 -20.27 -6.23 5.28
N TYR A 105 -19.75 -6.83 4.20
CA TYR A 105 -20.03 -8.22 3.83
C TYR A 105 -19.60 -9.20 4.92
N ALA A 106 -18.43 -9.01 5.53
CA ALA A 106 -17.94 -9.86 6.60
C ALA A 106 -18.79 -9.79 7.89
N HIS A 107 -19.54 -8.69 8.11
CA HIS A 107 -20.29 -8.45 9.34
C HIS A 107 -21.83 -8.45 9.14
N GLY A 108 -22.33 -8.76 7.95
CA GLY A 108 -23.77 -8.93 7.68
C GLY A 108 -24.66 -7.70 7.95
N ARG A 109 -24.12 -6.48 7.82
CA ARG A 109 -24.87 -5.23 8.10
C ARG A 109 -25.71 -4.76 6.89
N PRO A 110 -26.85 -4.09 7.11
CA PRO A 110 -27.74 -3.61 6.04
C PRO A 110 -27.06 -2.54 5.16
N ARG A 111 -27.33 -2.63 3.85
CA ARG A 111 -26.61 -1.98 2.75
C ARG A 111 -27.36 -0.75 2.24
N ARG A 112 -26.65 0.23 1.67
CA ARG A 112 -27.29 1.33 0.91
C ARG A 112 -27.69 0.81 -0.47
N TRP A 113 -28.87 1.21 -0.95
CA TRP A 113 -29.45 0.71 -2.21
C TRP A 113 -28.51 0.88 -3.41
N GLY A 114 -27.84 2.03 -3.55
CA GLY A 114 -26.94 2.32 -4.67
C GLY A 114 -25.64 1.50 -4.72
N ASP A 115 -25.37 0.62 -3.75
CA ASP A 115 -24.24 -0.32 -3.85
C ASP A 115 -24.65 -1.66 -4.49
N LEU A 116 -25.94 -1.92 -4.73
CA LEU A 116 -26.47 -3.20 -5.25
C LEU A 116 -26.47 -3.28 -6.79
N ASP A 117 -26.53 -2.14 -7.46
CA ASP A 117 -26.83 -2.07 -8.90
C ASP A 117 -25.63 -2.46 -9.79
N GLU A 118 -24.39 -2.43 -9.26
CA GLU A 118 -23.17 -2.66 -10.05
C GLU A 118 -22.73 -4.15 -10.12
N ASN A 119 -23.29 -5.02 -9.27
CA ASN A 119 -22.94 -6.44 -9.25
C ASN A 119 -24.18 -7.35 -9.27
N SER A 120 -25.21 -6.97 -10.03
CA SER A 120 -26.38 -7.81 -10.29
C SER A 120 -26.16 -8.58 -11.61
N PRO A 121 -25.69 -9.84 -11.58
CA PRO A 121 -25.76 -10.69 -12.76
C PRO A 121 -27.23 -10.91 -13.11
N GLY A 122 -27.59 -10.45 -14.32
CA GLY A 122 -28.82 -10.65 -15.06
C GLY A 122 -29.98 -11.40 -14.37
N GLN A 123 -31.11 -10.70 -14.26
CA GLN A 123 -32.34 -11.26 -14.82
C GLN A 123 -32.36 -11.01 -16.32
#